data_AF-A0A964N7F2-F1
#
_entry.id   AF-A0A964N7F2-F1
#
_cell.length_a   1.000
_cell.length_b   1.000
_cell.length_c   1.000
_cell.angle_alpha   90.00
_cell.angle_beta   90.00
_cell.angle_gamma   90.00
#
_symmetry.space_group_name_H-M   'P 1'
#
loop_
_entity.id
_entity.type
_entity.pdbx_description
1 polymer ?
#
loop_
_entity_poly.entity_id
_entity_poly.type
_entity_poly.pdbx_seq_one_letter_code
_entity_poly.pdbx_strand_id
1 'polypeptide(L)'
;MAFAWFALPRDEASTPRRLDLLGFALILPGLALLLHGLVALAHGTDGPLIGLLLSFLLLGGFVVHALRARHGALIDLRLFAGRIFRAAAVTQFLSNAINFGGQLLLPLYFLKVHDSSPGLTGLLLVPMELGMFVSLPVMGRLSERFGARVISGTGAGLALLGTVPFSLAGPGTS
;
A
#
# COMPACT_ATOMS: atom_id res chain seq x y z
N MET A 1 -10.88 0.77 -25.22
CA MET A 1 -9.62 1.52 -25.36
C MET A 1 -9.64 2.62 -26.43
N ALA A 2 -10.54 2.63 -27.42
CA ALA A 2 -10.53 3.65 -28.49
C ALA A 2 -11.05 5.06 -28.09
N PHE A 3 -11.83 5.19 -27.01
CA PHE A 3 -12.43 6.48 -26.61
C PHE A 3 -11.56 7.37 -25.71
N ALA A 4 -10.44 6.86 -25.17
CA ALA A 4 -9.57 7.63 -24.28
C ALA A 4 -8.83 8.77 -24.99
N TRP A 5 -8.72 8.71 -26.32
CA TRP A 5 -8.00 9.70 -27.11
C TRP A 5 -8.80 10.98 -27.41
N PHE A 6 -10.12 10.94 -27.27
CA PHE A 6 -10.99 12.04 -27.69
C PHE A 6 -11.42 12.97 -26.54
N ALA A 7 -11.33 12.50 -25.29
CA ALA A 7 -11.86 13.21 -24.12
C ALA A 7 -10.81 13.87 -23.23
N LEU A 8 -9.51 13.67 -23.49
CA LEU A 8 -8.45 14.37 -22.79
C LEU A 8 -8.17 15.69 -23.51
N PRO A 9 -8.38 16.86 -22.86
CA PRO A 9 -7.76 18.10 -23.31
C PRO A 9 -6.28 17.80 -23.51
N ARG A 10 -5.71 18.20 -24.65
CA ARG A 10 -4.25 18.14 -24.86
C ARG A 10 -3.63 18.81 -23.64
N ASP A 11 -2.98 18.01 -22.79
CA ASP A 11 -2.11 18.54 -21.74
C ASP A 11 -1.14 19.45 -22.49
N GLU A 12 -1.26 20.76 -22.27
CA GLU A 12 -0.31 21.72 -22.81
C GLU A 12 1.05 21.22 -22.37
N ALA A 13 1.88 20.83 -23.34
CA ALA A 13 3.13 20.12 -23.13
C ALA A 13 3.91 20.84 -22.02
N SER A 14 3.79 20.29 -20.80
CA SER A 14 4.54 20.78 -19.67
C SER A 14 5.98 20.51 -20.04
N THR A 15 6.73 21.59 -20.25
CA THR A 15 8.17 21.62 -20.55
C THR A 15 8.85 20.36 -20.01
N PRO A 16 9.61 19.60 -20.82
CA PRO A 16 10.09 18.28 -20.44
C PRO A 16 10.80 18.37 -19.09
N ARG A 17 10.11 17.92 -18.05
CA ARG A 17 10.59 18.00 -16.69
C ARG A 17 11.72 16.98 -16.61
N ARG A 18 12.96 17.46 -16.47
CA ARG A 18 14.13 16.60 -16.40
C ARG A 18 13.91 15.60 -15.26
N LEU A 19 14.07 14.31 -15.59
CA LEU A 19 13.93 13.21 -14.65
C LEU A 19 14.95 13.39 -13.52
N ASP A 20 14.48 13.41 -12.26
CA ASP A 20 15.32 13.60 -11.08
C ASP A 20 16.08 12.32 -10.74
N LEU A 21 17.08 11.99 -11.55
CA LEU A 21 17.89 10.78 -11.39
C LEU A 21 18.59 10.74 -10.02
N LEU A 22 19.01 11.89 -9.51
CA LEU A 22 19.66 12.00 -8.21
C LEU A 22 18.67 11.76 -7.06
N GLY A 23 17.46 12.32 -7.15
CA GLY A 23 16.38 12.02 -6.22
C GLY A 23 16.03 10.54 -6.19
N PHE A 24 15.93 9.90 -7.37
CA PHE A 24 15.72 8.45 -7.49
C PHE A 24 16.85 7.63 -6.85
N ALA A 25 18.11 7.99 -7.14
CA ALA A 25 19.28 7.32 -6.62
C ALA A 25 19.43 7.43 -5.10
N LEU A 26 18.82 8.45 -4.47
CA LEU A 26 18.80 8.59 -3.01
C LEU A 26 17.62 7.85 -2.37
N ILE A 27 16.41 8.03 -2.91
CA ILE A 27 15.19 7.53 -2.28
C ILE A 27 15.03 6.01 -2.37
N LEU A 28 15.36 5.40 -3.52
CA LEU A 28 15.19 3.97 -3.74
C LEU A 28 16.05 3.12 -2.80
N PRO A 29 17.39 3.27 -2.77
CA PRO A 29 18.23 2.51 -1.85
C PRO A 29 17.99 2.91 -0.40
N GLY A 30 17.68 4.18 -0.12
CA GLY A 30 17.33 4.64 1.23
C GLY A 30 16.11 3.89 1.78
N LEU A 31 15.03 3.79 1.00
CA LEU A 31 13.83 3.05 1.41
C LEU A 31 14.09 1.54 1.52
N ALA A 32 14.85 0.96 0.58
CA ALA A 32 15.19 -0.46 0.61
C ALA A 32 16.00 -0.84 1.87
N LEU A 33 17.00 -0.02 2.23
CA LEU A 33 17.80 -0.22 3.43
C LEU A 33 16.99 -0.01 4.71
N LEU A 34 16.06 0.95 4.72
CA LEU A 34 15.18 1.16 5.86
C LEU A 34 14.30 -0.06 6.11
N LEU A 35 13.66 -0.58 5.06
CA LEU A 35 12.84 -1.79 5.15
C LEU A 35 13.67 -3.00 5.59
N HIS A 36 14.84 -3.19 4.99
CA HIS A 36 15.74 -4.29 5.36
C HIS A 36 16.18 -4.21 6.83
N GLY A 37 16.58 -3.02 7.29
CA GLY A 37 16.99 -2.79 8.67
C GLY A 37 15.87 -3.03 9.67
N LEU A 38 14.64 -2.61 9.36
CA LEU A 38 13.44 -2.89 10.17
C LEU A 38 13.15 -4.40 10.26
N VAL A 39 13.23 -5.12 9.14
CA VAL A 39 13.02 -6.58 9.11
C VAL A 39 14.11 -7.29 9.92
N ALA A 40 15.38 -6.92 9.75
CA ALA A 40 16.48 -7.49 10.51
C ALA A 40 16.32 -7.25 12.01
N LEU A 41 15.95 -6.03 12.41
CA LEU A 41 15.67 -5.71 13.81
C LEU A 41 14.52 -6.56 14.38
N ALA A 42 13.46 -6.80 13.60
CA ALA A 42 12.33 -7.63 14.01
C ALA A 42 12.70 -9.12 14.16
N HIS A 43 13.69 -9.61 13.42
CA HIS A 43 14.18 -10.99 13.51
C HIS A 43 15.31 -11.17 14.53
N GLY A 44 15.76 -10.09 15.19
CA GLY A 44 16.83 -10.13 16.18
C GLY A 44 18.21 -10.45 15.60
N THR A 45 18.45 -10.17 14.32
CA THR A 45 19.79 -10.33 13.73
C THR A 45 20.76 -9.27 14.24
N ASP A 46 22.03 -9.66 14.40
CA ASP A 46 23.10 -8.74 14.78
C ASP A 46 23.49 -7.82 13.61
N GLY A 47 23.70 -6.53 13.89
CA GLY A 47 24.22 -5.55 12.92
C GLY A 47 23.23 -4.71 12.07
N PRO A 48 21.91 -4.58 12.36
CA PRO A 48 21.00 -3.79 11.51
C PRO A 48 21.26 -2.28 11.58
N LEU A 49 21.97 -1.82 12.62
CA LEU A 49 22.22 -0.42 12.91
C LEU A 49 22.93 0.31 11.77
N ILE A 50 23.91 -0.31 11.12
CA ILE A 50 24.68 0.33 10.03
C ILE A 50 23.76 0.57 8.81
N GLY A 51 22.97 -0.43 8.44
CA GLY A 51 22.00 -0.31 7.35
C GLY A 51 20.92 0.73 7.66
N LEU A 52 20.45 0.78 8.91
CA LEU A 52 19.48 1.77 9.36
C LEU A 52 20.06 3.19 9.32
N LEU A 53 21.27 3.39 9.83
CA LEU A 53 21.96 4.69 9.78
C LEU A 53 22.18 5.15 8.34
N LEU A 54 22.64 4.26 7.45
CA LEU A 54 22.81 4.55 6.03
C LEU A 54 21.47 4.91 5.36
N SER A 55 20.38 4.23 5.73
CA SER A 55 19.04 4.55 5.23
C SER A 55 18.60 5.96 5.61
N PHE A 56 18.79 6.35 6.88
CA PHE A 56 18.47 7.70 7.36
C PHE A 56 19.34 8.76 6.68
N LEU A 57 20.62 8.45 6.42
CA LEU A 57 21.52 9.35 5.71
C LEU A 57 21.06 9.59 4.25
N LEU A 58 20.70 8.52 3.53
CA LEU A 58 20.22 8.61 2.15
C LEU A 58 18.88 9.35 2.05
N LEU A 59 17.93 9.04 2.93
CA LEU A 59 16.62 9.70 2.99
C LEU A 59 16.74 11.17 3.42
N GLY A 60 17.62 11.47 4.39
CA GLY A 60 17.94 12.84 4.78
C GLY A 60 18.57 13.62 3.62
N GLY A 61 19.50 13.01 2.89
CA GLY A 61 20.06 13.55 1.66
C GLY A 61 19.00 13.84 0.60
N PHE A 62 18.04 12.92 0.41
CA PHE A 62 16.91 13.12 -0.50
C PHE A 62 16.05 14.32 -0.08
N VAL A 63 15.74 14.46 1.21
CA VAL A 63 14.96 15.60 1.71
C VAL A 63 15.67 16.92 1.43
N VAL A 64 16.97 17.01 1.71
CA VAL A 64 17.76 18.21 1.44
C VAL A 64 17.81 18.52 -0.06
N HIS A 65 18.01 17.50 -0.91
CA HIS A 65 18.01 17.65 -2.37
C HIS A 65 16.65 18.14 -2.88
N ALA A 66 15.57 17.49 -2.48
CA ALA A 66 14.21 17.81 -2.91
C ALA A 66 13.75 19.21 -2.45
N LEU A 67 14.19 19.67 -1.28
CA LEU A 67 13.93 21.04 -0.82
C LEU A 67 14.73 22.10 -1.60
N ARG A 68 15.92 21.76 -2.11
CA ARG A 68 16.77 22.67 -2.90
C ARG A 68 16.40 22.70 -4.39
N ALA A 69 15.93 21.59 -4.94
CA ALA A 69 15.59 21.45 -6.35
C ALA A 69 14.25 22.14 -6.70
N ARG A 70 14.29 23.44 -7.03
CA ARG A 70 13.10 24.29 -7.26
C ARG A 70 12.15 23.85 -8.39
N HIS A 71 12.64 23.26 -9.48
CA HIS A 71 11.82 22.98 -10.68
C HIS A 71 11.96 21.56 -11.26
N GLY A 72 12.76 20.70 -10.63
CA GLY A 72 13.08 19.36 -11.14
C GLY A 72 13.13 18.27 -10.08
N ALA A 73 12.61 18.51 -8.86
CA ALA A 73 12.51 17.48 -7.84
C ALA A 73 11.47 16.42 -8.25
N LEU A 74 11.77 15.16 -7.96
CA LEU A 74 10.81 14.05 -8.14
C LEU A 74 9.54 14.26 -7.31
N ILE A 75 9.72 14.73 -6.08
CA ILE A 75 8.66 14.99 -5.11
C ILE A 75 8.83 16.42 -4.63
N ASP A 76 7.81 17.25 -4.86
CA ASP A 76 7.80 18.60 -4.31
C ASP A 76 7.43 18.55 -2.82
N LEU A 77 8.45 18.45 -1.96
CA LEU A 77 8.28 18.42 -0.51
C LEU A 77 7.67 19.71 0.05
N ARG A 78 7.57 20.79 -0.73
CA ARG A 78 6.95 22.06 -0.29
C ARG A 78 5.44 21.91 -0.15
N LEU A 79 4.83 20.94 -0.83
CA LEU A 79 3.41 20.61 -0.64
C LEU A 79 3.13 20.16 0.80
N PHE A 80 4.09 19.49 1.46
CA PHE A 80 4.00 19.10 2.87
C PHE A 80 4.10 20.27 3.85
N ALA A 81 4.43 21.50 3.40
CA ALA A 81 4.35 22.68 4.25
C ALA A 81 2.88 23.07 4.55
N GLY A 82 1.94 22.70 3.68
CA GLY A 82 0.51 22.92 3.89
C GLY A 82 -0.03 21.98 4.97
N ARG A 83 -0.64 22.53 6.04
CA ARG A 83 -1.20 21.73 7.14
C ARG A 83 -2.19 20.67 6.68
N ILE A 84 -3.04 20.99 5.70
CA ILE A 84 -4.04 20.08 5.13
C ILE A 84 -3.36 18.93 4.40
N PHE A 85 -2.41 19.23 3.50
CA PHE A 85 -1.69 18.20 2.74
C PHE A 85 -0.86 17.30 3.66
N ARG A 86 -0.16 17.88 4.63
CA ARG A 86 0.60 17.13 5.64
C ARG A 86 -0.31 16.20 6.45
N ALA A 87 -1.44 16.71 6.93
CA ALA A 87 -2.41 15.90 7.67
C ALA A 87 -2.96 14.77 6.79
N ALA A 88 -3.37 15.07 5.55
CA ALA A 88 -3.86 14.08 4.61
C ALA A 88 -2.82 12.99 4.32
N ALA A 89 -1.57 13.37 4.05
CA ALA A 89 -0.48 12.44 3.78
C ALA A 89 -0.14 11.55 4.98
N VAL A 90 -0.07 12.13 6.19
CA VAL A 90 0.17 11.36 7.43
C VAL A 90 -0.99 10.41 7.70
N THR A 91 -2.23 10.88 7.59
CA THR A 91 -3.42 10.03 7.75
C THR A 91 -3.42 8.91 6.72
N GLN A 92 -3.12 9.18 5.45
CA GLN A 92 -3.05 8.15 4.41
C GLN A 92 -1.94 7.13 4.70
N PHE A 93 -0.77 7.59 5.15
CA PHE A 93 0.34 6.73 5.53
C PHE A 93 -0.04 5.80 6.69
N LEU A 94 -0.61 6.35 7.76
CA LEU A 94 -1.06 5.57 8.91
C LEU A 94 -2.19 4.61 8.56
N SER A 95 -3.17 5.04 7.77
CA SER A 95 -4.27 4.20 7.30
C SER A 95 -3.74 3.02 6.47
N ASN A 96 -2.78 3.26 5.57
CA ASN A 96 -2.13 2.19 4.81
C ASN A 96 -1.31 1.27 5.72
N ALA A 97 -0.56 1.82 6.67
CA ALA A 97 0.24 1.03 7.61
C ALA A 97 -0.64 0.09 8.46
N ILE A 98 -1.77 0.58 8.98
CA ILE A 98 -2.75 -0.23 9.71
C ILE A 98 -3.39 -1.27 8.78
N ASN A 99 -3.74 -0.89 7.56
CA ASN A 99 -4.37 -1.79 6.59
C ASN A 99 -3.45 -2.97 6.21
N PHE A 100 -2.21 -2.70 5.83
CA PHE A 100 -1.23 -3.76 5.54
C PHE A 100 -0.83 -4.57 6.77
N GLY A 101 -0.70 -3.91 7.93
CA GLY A 101 -0.44 -4.61 9.19
C GLY A 101 -1.58 -5.56 9.58
N GLY A 102 -2.83 -5.13 9.39
CA GLY A 102 -4.01 -5.97 9.63
C GLY A 102 -4.09 -7.17 8.70
N GLN A 103 -3.75 -7.01 7.42
CA GLN A 103 -3.69 -8.12 6.45
C GLN A 103 -2.66 -9.19 6.84
N LEU A 104 -1.54 -8.78 7.47
CA LEU A 104 -0.52 -9.72 7.94
C LEU A 104 -0.92 -10.43 9.25
N LEU A 105 -1.88 -9.89 10.00
CA LEU A 105 -2.27 -10.45 11.30
C LEU A 105 -2.87 -11.86 11.16
N LEU A 106 -3.70 -12.07 10.13
CA LEU A 106 -4.38 -13.34 9.86
C LEU A 106 -3.41 -14.48 9.49
N PRO A 107 -2.50 -14.35 8.49
CA PRO A 107 -1.50 -15.37 8.21
C PRO A 107 -0.59 -15.61 9.42
N LEU A 108 -0.16 -14.56 10.13
CA LEU A 108 0.67 -14.72 11.33
C LEU A 108 -0.06 -15.46 12.46
N TYR A 109 -1.37 -15.25 12.61
CA TYR A 109 -2.20 -15.99 13.56
C TYR A 109 -2.23 -17.47 13.22
N PHE A 110 -2.53 -17.84 11.96
CA PHE A 110 -2.50 -19.25 11.54
C PHE A 110 -1.12 -19.89 11.70
N LEU A 111 -0.05 -19.15 11.41
CA LEU A 111 1.31 -19.65 11.46
C LEU A 111 1.84 -19.83 12.89
N LYS A 112 1.50 -18.92 13.82
CA LYS A 112 2.02 -18.93 15.20
C LYS A 112 1.11 -19.58 16.23
N VAL A 113 -0.21 -19.55 16.03
CA VAL A 113 -1.20 -20.02 17.02
C VAL A 113 -1.76 -21.40 16.65
N HIS A 114 -1.90 -21.68 15.36
CA HIS A 114 -2.42 -22.95 14.87
C HIS A 114 -1.33 -23.93 14.40
N ASP A 115 -0.04 -23.59 14.58
CA ASP A 115 1.13 -24.36 14.11
C ASP A 115 0.94 -24.92 12.68
N SER A 116 0.19 -24.19 11.86
CA SER A 116 -0.21 -24.66 10.55
C SER A 116 0.99 -24.62 9.62
N SER A 117 1.14 -25.66 8.81
CA SER A 117 2.15 -25.66 7.75
C SER A 117 1.97 -24.43 6.85
N PRO A 118 3.05 -23.68 6.53
CA PRO A 118 2.98 -22.51 5.66
C PRO A 118 2.23 -22.76 4.34
N GLY A 119 2.32 -23.98 3.81
CA GLY A 119 1.61 -24.38 2.59
C GLY A 119 0.09 -24.42 2.75
N LEU A 120 -0.40 -24.93 3.89
CA LEU A 120 -1.85 -24.98 4.16
C LEU A 120 -2.42 -23.59 4.44
N THR A 121 -1.71 -22.76 5.21
CA THR A 121 -2.12 -21.36 5.44
C THR A 121 -2.19 -20.60 4.12
N GLY A 122 -1.21 -20.78 3.22
CA GLY A 122 -1.26 -20.21 1.88
C GLY A 122 -2.49 -20.65 1.10
N LEU A 123 -2.79 -21.95 1.08
CA LEU A 123 -3.98 -22.50 0.42
C LEU A 123 -5.30 -21.95 0.99
N LEU A 124 -5.38 -21.70 2.29
CA LEU A 124 -6.57 -21.12 2.94
C LEU A 124 -6.78 -19.64 2.57
N LEU A 125 -5.70 -18.91 2.27
CA LEU A 125 -5.76 -17.51 1.89
C LEU A 125 -6.00 -17.30 0.38
N VAL A 126 -5.64 -18.29 -0.45
CA VAL A 126 -5.84 -18.24 -1.92
C VAL A 126 -7.27 -17.87 -2.33
N PRO A 127 -8.35 -18.47 -1.78
CA PRO A 127 -9.71 -18.10 -2.14
C PRO A 127 -10.04 -16.62 -1.87
N MET A 128 -9.51 -16.06 -0.78
CA MET A 128 -9.73 -14.67 -0.40
C MET A 128 -9.10 -13.72 -1.43
N GLU A 129 -7.83 -13.95 -1.75
CA GLU A 129 -7.08 -13.15 -2.70
C GLU A 129 -7.59 -13.32 -4.14
N LEU A 130 -8.04 -14.52 -4.53
CA LEU A 130 -8.69 -14.76 -5.81
C LEU A 130 -10.02 -13.99 -5.91
N GLY A 131 -10.82 -13.98 -4.84
CA GLY A 131 -12.05 -13.19 -4.78
C GLY A 131 -11.78 -11.70 -4.99
N MET A 132 -10.72 -11.17 -4.37
CA MET A 132 -10.29 -9.78 -4.55
C MET A 132 -9.76 -9.53 -5.97
N PHE A 133 -8.93 -10.42 -6.50
CA PHE A 133 -8.34 -10.34 -7.84
C PHE A 133 -9.41 -10.30 -8.94
N VAL A 134 -10.44 -11.14 -8.84
CA VAL A 134 -11.56 -11.16 -9.78
C VAL A 134 -12.47 -9.94 -9.59
N SER A 135 -12.62 -9.46 -8.35
CA SER A 135 -13.47 -8.32 -8.05
C SER A 135 -12.96 -7.01 -8.66
N LEU A 136 -11.64 -6.82 -8.82
CA LEU A 136 -11.05 -5.62 -9.42
C LEU A 136 -11.58 -5.31 -10.85
N PRO A 137 -11.44 -6.20 -11.85
CA PRO A 137 -11.96 -5.96 -13.20
C PRO A 137 -13.49 -6.06 -13.29
N VAL A 138 -14.13 -6.80 -12.38
CA VAL A 138 -15.59 -6.95 -12.36
C VAL A 138 -16.25 -5.69 -11.82
N MET A 139 -15.71 -5.08 -10.75
CA MET A 139 -16.29 -3.88 -10.15
C MET A 139 -16.23 -2.66 -11.08
N GLY A 140 -15.18 -2.52 -11.89
CA GLY A 140 -15.14 -1.46 -12.91
C GLY A 140 -16.33 -1.57 -13.87
N ARG A 141 -16.55 -2.76 -14.43
CA ARG A 141 -17.66 -3.02 -15.37
C ARG A 141 -19.03 -2.95 -14.70
N LEU A 142 -19.15 -3.44 -13.47
CA LEU A 142 -20.40 -3.38 -12.72
C LEU A 142 -20.75 -1.92 -12.41
N SER A 143 -19.77 -1.11 -11.98
CA SER A 143 -19.96 0.30 -11.60
C SER A 143 -20.41 1.16 -12.76
N GLU A 144 -19.88 0.91 -13.96
CA GLU A 144 -20.35 1.57 -15.18
C GLU A 144 -21.79 1.17 -15.54
N ARG A 145 -22.20 -0.08 -15.27
CA ARG A 145 -23.52 -0.61 -15.68
C ARG A 145 -24.65 -0.33 -14.69
N PHE A 146 -24.39 -0.42 -13.39
CA PHE A 146 -25.41 -0.37 -12.33
C PHE A 146 -25.28 0.83 -11.38
N GLY A 147 -24.20 1.61 -11.51
CA GLY A 147 -23.91 2.74 -10.64
C GLY A 147 -23.37 2.34 -9.27
N ALA A 148 -22.45 3.15 -8.75
CA ALA A 148 -21.70 2.87 -7.52
C ALA A 148 -22.57 2.62 -6.28
N ARG A 149 -23.76 3.25 -6.20
CA ARG A 149 -24.67 3.12 -5.05
C ARG A 149 -25.28 1.73 -4.93
N VAL A 150 -25.71 1.12 -6.04
CA VAL A 150 -26.33 -0.22 -6.02
C VAL A 150 -25.28 -1.27 -5.67
N ILE A 151 -24.08 -1.15 -6.23
CA ILE A 151 -22.98 -2.10 -6.01
C ILE A 151 -22.43 -2.04 -4.60
N SER A 152 -22.31 -0.84 -4.03
CA SER A 152 -21.91 -0.68 -2.63
C SER A 152 -22.93 -1.34 -1.69
N GLY A 153 -24.23 -1.18 -1.99
CA GLY A 153 -25.31 -1.81 -1.22
C GLY A 153 -25.31 -3.33 -1.32
N THR A 154 -25.19 -3.89 -2.54
CA THR A 154 -25.16 -5.35 -2.73
C THR A 154 -23.88 -5.97 -2.17
N GLY A 155 -22.73 -5.30 -2.32
CA GLY A 155 -21.46 -5.72 -1.73
C GLY A 155 -21.52 -5.76 -0.20
N ALA A 156 -22.09 -4.74 0.43
CA ALA A 156 -22.30 -4.73 1.88
C ALA A 156 -23.23 -5.88 2.32
N GLY A 157 -24.32 -6.15 1.57
CA GLY A 157 -25.21 -7.28 1.86
C GLY A 157 -24.51 -8.64 1.76
N LEU A 158 -23.70 -8.85 0.72
CA LEU A 158 -22.89 -10.07 0.54
C LEU A 158 -21.85 -10.24 1.65
N ALA A 159 -21.18 -9.16 2.05
CA ALA A 159 -20.21 -9.19 3.15
C ALA A 159 -20.88 -9.56 4.48
N LEU A 160 -22.07 -9.01 4.77
CA LEU A 160 -22.85 -9.37 5.95
C LEU A 160 -23.20 -10.86 5.94
N LEU A 161 -23.71 -11.39 4.82
CA LEU A 161 -24.03 -12.81 4.68
C LEU A 161 -22.79 -13.70 4.84
N GLY A 162 -21.64 -13.29 4.29
CA GLY A 162 -20.37 -14.00 4.43
C GLY A 162 -19.80 -14.01 5.85
N THR A 163 -20.24 -13.08 6.72
CA THR A 163 -19.82 -13.00 8.13
C THR A 163 -20.69 -13.87 9.05
N VAL A 164 -21.90 -14.25 8.61
CA VAL A 164 -22.82 -15.10 9.37
C VAL A 164 -22.20 -16.44 9.79
N PRO A 165 -21.49 -17.20 8.92
CA PRO A 165 -20.81 -18.43 9.32
C PRO A 165 -19.76 -18.22 10.41
N PHE A 166 -19.01 -17.12 10.36
CA PHE A 166 -17.98 -16.78 11.35
C PHE A 166 -18.59 -16.37 12.69
N SER A 167 -19.77 -15.74 12.67
CA SER A 167 -20.51 -15.40 13.89
C SER A 167 -21.13 -16.64 14.57
N LEU A 168 -21.47 -17.67 13.79
CA LEU A 168 -22.01 -18.94 14.28
C LEU A 168 -20.93 -19.94 14.73
N ALA A 169 -19.66 -19.69 14.38
CA ALA A 169 -18.51 -20.45 14.86
C ALA A 169 -18.19 -20.07 16.32
N GLY A 170 -18.97 -20.61 17.26
CA GLY A 170 -18.72 -20.52 18.70
C GLY A 170 -17.55 -21.40 19.16
N PRO A 171 -17.08 -21.24 20.43
CA PRO A 171 -15.80 -21.76 20.95
C PRO A 171 -15.73 -23.29 21.18
N GLY A 172 -16.39 -24.09 20.35
CA GLY A 172 -16.48 -25.55 20.49
C GLY A 172 -16.14 -26.36 19.24
N THR A 173 -15.70 -25.76 18.14
CA THR A 173 -15.25 -26.51 16.96
C THR A 173 -13.75 -26.75 17.05
N SER A 174 -13.38 -27.97 17.47
CA SER A 174 -12.04 -28.56 17.31
C SER A 174 -11.69 -28.76 15.84
#